data_AF-A0AAV8W601-F1
#
_entry.id   AF-A0AAV8W601-F1
#
_cell.length_a   1.000
_cell.length_b   1.000
_cell.length_c   1.000
_cell.angle_alpha   90.00
_cell.angle_beta   90.00
_cell.angle_gamma   90.00
#
_symmetry.space_group_name_H-M   'P 1'
#
loop_
_entity.id
_entity.type
_entity.pdbx_description
1 polymer ?
#
loop_
_entity_poly.entity_id
_entity_poly.type
_entity_poly.pdbx_seq_one_letter_code
_entity_poly.pdbx_strand_id
1 'polypeptide(L)'
;CPSTSRCITRRRSCWRRRCRTAAAPTPRYSQASFFSALSPGDVLQAFIVLSLTVGVLTANMLLILVINSRRYSKYIHSQPRYLLTSLASNDFAMGLFVTPFAIVPSLRHCWPYGELVCQIQALLRGAISQQSAVILICMAMDRYLCMLHPARYHKHSSKKGCVAIISMTWIMSMTLFSILVLPRGGYYFNPTGMVACEPFYSRASIRILAACGFYFPTTMILMYCYGSAFHVNKLRLRNAGGNTNGGGSTEASMEKKNEAERGNKAKLTAKAEVELVNDGVNGPE
;
A
#
# COMPACT_ATOMS: atom_id res chain seq x y z
N CYS A 1 -26.70 -26.02 -13.83
CA CYS A 1 -25.27 -25.62 -13.72
C CYS A 1 -24.39 -26.86 -13.75
N PRO A 2 -23.48 -27.04 -14.74
CA PRO A 2 -22.53 -28.13 -14.65
C PRO A 2 -21.66 -27.88 -13.40
N SER A 3 -21.47 -28.93 -12.60
CA SER A 3 -20.65 -28.94 -11.38
C SER A 3 -19.41 -28.05 -11.52
N THR A 4 -19.18 -27.14 -10.58
CA THR A 4 -18.12 -26.12 -10.56
C THR A 4 -16.76 -26.70 -10.99
N SER A 5 -16.47 -27.92 -10.55
CA SER A 5 -15.30 -28.73 -10.93
C SER A 5 -15.14 -28.91 -12.46
N ARG A 6 -16.19 -29.29 -13.19
CA ARG A 6 -16.16 -29.48 -14.66
C ARG A 6 -15.89 -28.18 -15.42
N CYS A 7 -16.42 -27.06 -14.95
CA CYS A 7 -16.13 -25.73 -15.51
C CYS A 7 -14.67 -25.31 -15.30
N ILE A 8 -14.13 -25.57 -14.10
CA ILE A 8 -12.73 -25.28 -13.75
C ILE A 8 -11.77 -26.10 -14.62
N THR A 9 -12.00 -27.42 -14.76
CA THR A 9 -11.15 -28.30 -15.56
C THR A 9 -11.19 -27.95 -17.06
N ARG A 10 -12.36 -27.59 -17.60
CA ARG A 10 -12.50 -27.09 -18.98
C ARG A 10 -11.74 -25.78 -19.20
N ARG A 11 -11.81 -24.81 -18.28
CA ARG A 11 -11.11 -23.52 -18.39
C ARG A 11 -9.59 -23.68 -18.30
N ARG A 12 -9.07 -24.52 -17.39
CA ARG A 12 -7.64 -24.85 -17.33
C ARG A 12 -7.13 -25.50 -18.62
N SER A 13 -7.93 -26.40 -19.18
CA SER A 13 -7.63 -27.07 -20.45
C SER A 13 -7.64 -26.09 -21.61
N CYS A 14 -8.60 -25.15 -21.63
CA CYS A 14 -8.68 -24.10 -22.65
C CYS A 14 -7.52 -23.11 -22.55
N TRP A 15 -7.13 -22.72 -21.33
CA TRP A 15 -5.94 -21.90 -21.06
C TRP A 15 -4.65 -22.60 -21.52
N ARG A 16 -4.42 -23.87 -21.13
CA ARG A 16 -3.23 -24.64 -21.56
C ARG A 16 -3.19 -24.88 -23.07
N ARG A 17 -4.35 -24.96 -23.74
CA ARG A 17 -4.42 -25.05 -25.21
C ARG A 17 -4.12 -23.71 -25.85
N ARG A 18 -4.72 -22.61 -25.38
CA ARG A 18 -4.51 -21.25 -25.90
C ARG A 18 -3.05 -20.79 -25.78
N CYS A 19 -2.39 -21.03 -24.64
CA CYS A 19 -0.96 -20.75 -24.50
C CYS A 19 -0.10 -21.66 -25.38
N ARG A 20 -0.47 -22.94 -25.57
CA ARG A 20 0.27 -23.85 -26.46
C ARG A 20 0.12 -23.48 -27.93
N THR A 21 -1.06 -23.07 -28.39
CA THR A 21 -1.26 -22.57 -29.74
C THR A 21 -0.59 -21.21 -29.96
N ALA A 22 -0.51 -20.36 -28.94
CA ALA A 22 0.25 -19.10 -28.99
C ALA A 22 1.78 -19.31 -28.90
N ALA A 23 2.24 -20.45 -28.37
CA ALA A 23 3.65 -20.78 -28.19
C ALA A 23 4.20 -21.77 -29.24
N ALA A 24 3.36 -22.41 -30.05
CA ALA A 24 3.80 -23.38 -31.06
C ALA A 24 4.45 -22.65 -32.25
N PRO A 25 5.77 -22.75 -32.45
CA PRO A 25 6.40 -22.25 -33.65
C PRO A 25 6.27 -23.32 -34.74
N THR A 26 5.71 -22.97 -35.89
CA THR A 26 5.92 -23.77 -37.09
C THR A 26 7.41 -23.76 -37.44
N PRO A 27 8.02 -24.89 -37.85
CA PRO A 27 9.45 -25.13 -37.58
C PRO A 27 10.46 -24.34 -38.43
N ARG A 28 10.07 -23.33 -39.22
CA ARG A 28 11.00 -22.62 -40.13
C ARG A 28 10.84 -21.10 -40.25
N TYR A 29 9.96 -20.42 -39.47
CA TYR A 29 9.64 -19.00 -39.70
C TYR A 29 9.45 -18.15 -38.42
N SER A 30 10.10 -18.52 -37.31
CA SER A 30 9.61 -18.25 -35.95
C SER A 30 9.91 -16.86 -35.32
N GLN A 31 10.78 -16.02 -35.87
CA GLN A 31 11.02 -14.67 -35.30
C GLN A 31 10.39 -13.55 -36.14
N ALA A 32 10.53 -13.60 -37.47
CA ALA A 32 10.00 -12.57 -38.36
C ALA A 32 8.46 -12.47 -38.31
N SER A 33 7.75 -13.57 -38.09
CA SER A 33 6.28 -13.62 -38.03
C SER A 33 5.69 -13.10 -36.72
N PHE A 34 6.41 -13.19 -35.59
CA PHE A 34 5.94 -12.64 -34.31
C PHE A 34 5.89 -11.11 -34.36
N PHE A 35 6.97 -10.46 -34.81
CA PHE A 35 7.04 -9.01 -35.03
C PHE A 35 6.04 -8.52 -36.08
N SER A 36 5.75 -9.35 -37.10
CA SER A 36 4.76 -9.04 -38.14
C SER A 36 3.30 -9.20 -37.70
N ALA A 37 3.05 -9.86 -36.56
CA ALA A 37 1.71 -10.14 -36.04
C ALA A 37 1.32 -9.29 -34.82
N LEU A 38 2.22 -8.44 -34.30
CA LEU A 38 1.94 -7.52 -33.21
C LEU A 38 1.15 -6.31 -33.74
N SER A 39 -0.02 -6.08 -33.15
CA SER A 39 -0.73 -4.82 -33.39
C SER A 39 0.07 -3.66 -32.77
N PRO A 40 0.09 -2.47 -33.38
CA PRO A 40 0.64 -1.27 -32.73
C PRO A 40 0.06 -1.04 -31.32
N GLY A 41 -1.18 -1.48 -31.07
CA GLY A 41 -1.81 -1.44 -29.75
C GLY A 41 -1.14 -2.33 -28.71
N ASP A 42 -0.66 -3.52 -29.08
CA ASP A 42 0.01 -4.45 -28.16
C ASP A 42 1.38 -3.90 -27.73
N VAL A 43 2.11 -3.30 -28.69
CA VAL A 43 3.40 -2.64 -28.44
C VAL A 43 3.21 -1.42 -27.54
N LEU A 44 2.20 -0.59 -27.83
CA LEU A 44 1.86 0.56 -26.98
C LEU A 44 1.49 0.12 -25.56
N GLN A 45 0.68 -0.93 -25.41
CA GLN A 45 0.30 -1.45 -24.10
C GLN A 45 1.52 -1.94 -23.32
N ALA A 46 2.42 -2.71 -23.95
CA ALA A 46 3.64 -3.18 -23.30
C ALA A 46 4.58 -2.03 -22.90
N PHE A 47 4.69 -0.99 -23.74
CA PHE A 47 5.45 0.21 -23.41
C PHE A 47 4.86 0.97 -22.22
N ILE A 48 3.53 1.09 -22.14
CA ILE A 48 2.84 1.69 -20.99
C ILE A 48 3.12 0.87 -19.72
N VAL A 49 2.97 -0.46 -19.77
CA VAL A 49 3.24 -1.32 -18.60
C VAL A 49 4.69 -1.23 -18.15
N LEU A 50 5.65 -1.19 -19.08
CA LEU A 50 7.07 -1.04 -18.79
C LEU A 50 7.38 0.31 -18.13
N SER A 51 6.90 1.40 -18.73
CA SER A 51 7.11 2.77 -18.21
C SER A 51 6.46 2.94 -16.82
N LEU A 52 5.25 2.40 -16.61
CA LEU A 52 4.62 2.38 -15.29
C LEU A 52 5.42 1.57 -14.28
N THR A 53 5.97 0.42 -14.66
CA THR A 53 6.79 -0.41 -13.78
C THR A 53 8.03 0.36 -13.32
N VAL A 54 8.78 0.97 -14.26
CA VAL A 54 9.95 1.78 -13.93
C VAL A 54 9.57 2.99 -13.08
N GLY A 55 8.47 3.69 -13.43
CA GLY A 55 7.97 4.85 -12.70
C GLY A 55 7.60 4.53 -11.25
N VAL A 56 6.82 3.47 -11.03
CA VAL A 56 6.40 3.03 -9.68
C VAL A 56 7.60 2.61 -8.84
N LEU A 57 8.53 1.83 -9.40
CA LEU A 57 9.73 1.40 -8.68
C LEU A 57 10.60 2.59 -8.29
N THR A 58 10.89 3.47 -9.24
CA THR A 58 11.77 4.64 -9.02
C THR A 58 11.12 5.62 -8.05
N ALA A 59 9.85 5.97 -8.24
CA ALA A 59 9.15 6.93 -7.39
C ALA A 59 9.05 6.45 -5.94
N ASN A 60 8.66 5.19 -5.71
CA ASN A 60 8.53 4.65 -4.36
C ASN A 60 9.90 4.43 -3.68
N MET A 61 10.92 4.01 -4.42
CA MET A 61 12.29 3.94 -3.89
C MET A 61 12.81 5.31 -3.48
N LEU A 62 12.67 6.31 -4.35
CA LEU A 62 13.05 7.68 -4.04
C LEU A 62 12.29 8.21 -2.81
N LEU A 63 10.99 7.93 -2.72
CA LEU A 63 10.18 8.31 -1.57
C LEU A 63 10.72 7.72 -0.25
N ILE A 64 11.02 6.41 -0.24
CA ILE A 64 11.62 5.72 0.93
C ILE A 64 12.96 6.35 1.30
N LEU A 65 13.83 6.61 0.32
CA LEU A 65 15.15 7.22 0.53
C LEU A 65 15.05 8.64 1.08
N VAL A 66 14.19 9.47 0.50
CA VAL A 66 13.99 10.87 0.91
C VAL A 66 13.47 10.94 2.33
N ILE A 67 12.43 10.17 2.67
CA ILE A 67 11.80 10.17 3.99
C ILE A 67 12.76 9.67 5.08
N ASN A 68 13.59 8.67 4.77
CA ASN A 68 14.54 8.09 5.71
C ASN A 68 15.88 8.84 5.76
N SER A 69 16.10 9.82 4.88
CA SER A 69 17.29 10.66 4.90
C SER A 69 17.40 11.44 6.21
N ARG A 70 18.63 11.58 6.74
CA ARG A 70 18.91 12.36 7.96
C ARG A 70 18.41 13.81 7.86
N ARG A 71 18.33 14.35 6.64
CA ARG A 71 17.82 15.71 6.39
C ARG A 71 16.32 15.79 6.71
N TYR A 72 15.49 14.90 6.17
CA TYR A 72 14.03 14.96 6.34
C TYR A 72 13.53 14.31 7.63
N SER A 73 14.28 13.35 8.19
CA SER A 73 13.89 12.68 9.43
C SER A 73 13.76 13.62 10.64
N LYS A 74 14.35 14.82 10.60
CA LYS A 74 14.23 15.83 11.65
C LYS A 74 12.90 16.60 11.61
N TYR A 75 12.28 16.69 10.43
CA TYR A 75 11.07 17.49 10.20
C TYR A 75 9.77 16.68 10.32
N ILE A 76 9.85 15.35 10.18
CA ILE A 76 8.68 14.46 10.19
C ILE A 76 8.64 13.66 11.49
N HIS A 77 7.50 13.69 12.19
CA HIS A 77 7.28 12.87 13.37
C HIS A 77 7.44 11.37 13.07
N SER A 78 7.96 10.62 14.06
CA SER A 78 8.31 9.19 13.93
C SER A 78 7.15 8.30 13.44
N GLN A 79 5.91 8.66 13.79
CA GLN A 79 4.71 7.90 13.49
C GLN A 79 4.25 8.05 12.02
N PRO A 80 3.92 9.26 11.50
CA PRO A 80 3.64 9.47 10.08
C PRO A 80 4.75 8.96 9.17
N ARG A 81 6.02 9.12 9.58
CA ARG A 81 7.18 8.64 8.84
C ARG A 81 7.11 7.13 8.60
N TYR A 82 6.82 6.36 9.64
CA TYR A 82 6.69 4.90 9.53
C TYR A 82 5.53 4.48 8.62
N LEU A 83 4.37 5.13 8.75
CA LEU A 83 3.20 4.83 7.91
C LEU A 83 3.46 5.13 6.43
N LEU A 84 4.12 6.26 6.14
CA LEU A 84 4.46 6.66 4.78
C LEU A 84 5.50 5.72 4.16
N THR A 85 6.54 5.34 4.93
CA THR A 85 7.51 4.34 4.48
C THR A 85 6.84 2.97 4.25
N SER A 86 5.89 2.57 5.10
CA SER A 86 5.15 1.32 4.93
C SER A 86 4.28 1.33 3.66
N LEU A 87 3.60 2.44 3.37
CA LEU A 87 2.81 2.60 2.14
C LEU A 87 3.71 2.51 0.91
N ALA A 88 4.79 3.28 0.88
CA ALA A 88 5.75 3.27 -0.22
C ALA A 88 6.39 1.88 -0.43
N SER A 89 6.65 1.13 0.64
CA SER A 89 7.17 -0.23 0.57
C SER A 89 6.14 -1.20 -0.04
N ASN A 90 4.86 -1.00 0.26
CA ASN A 90 3.77 -1.80 -0.27
C ASN A 90 3.56 -1.55 -1.78
N ASP A 91 3.59 -0.27 -2.20
CA ASP A 91 3.49 0.11 -3.60
C ASP A 91 4.73 -0.31 -4.41
N PHE A 92 5.92 -0.22 -3.80
CA PHE A 92 7.14 -0.79 -4.38
C PHE A 92 7.03 -2.31 -4.57
N ALA A 93 6.49 -3.05 -3.58
CA ALA A 93 6.27 -4.48 -3.70
C ALA A 93 5.30 -4.83 -4.84
N MET A 94 4.25 -4.02 -5.09
CA MET A 94 3.39 -4.18 -6.28
C MET A 94 4.16 -3.95 -7.57
N GLY A 95 4.94 -2.86 -7.63
CA GLY A 95 5.76 -2.53 -8.79
C GLY A 95 6.82 -3.59 -9.09
N LEU A 96 7.28 -4.33 -8.08
CA LEU A 96 8.31 -5.35 -8.23
C LEU A 96 7.72 -6.72 -8.56
N PHE A 97 6.70 -7.14 -7.81
CA PHE A 97 6.20 -8.51 -7.90
C PHE A 97 4.99 -8.65 -8.82
N VAL A 98 4.23 -7.60 -9.09
CA VAL A 98 2.96 -7.71 -9.85
C VAL A 98 3.07 -7.12 -11.23
N THR A 99 3.46 -5.85 -11.36
CA THR A 99 3.42 -5.12 -12.63
C THR A 99 4.33 -5.67 -13.73
N PRO A 100 5.59 -6.13 -13.50
CA PRO A 100 6.44 -6.59 -14.61
C PRO A 100 5.92 -7.86 -15.29
N PHE A 101 5.16 -8.69 -14.56
CA PHE A 101 4.57 -9.90 -15.12
C PHE A 101 3.38 -9.63 -16.05
N ALA A 102 2.93 -8.38 -16.17
CA ALA A 102 1.91 -7.99 -17.14
C ALA A 102 2.47 -7.78 -18.56
N ILE A 103 3.79 -7.57 -18.72
CA ILE A 103 4.41 -7.23 -20.02
C ILE A 103 4.23 -8.35 -21.05
N VAL A 104 4.59 -9.59 -20.73
CA VAL A 104 4.50 -10.70 -21.70
C VAL A 104 3.03 -11.05 -22.04
N PRO A 105 2.10 -11.06 -21.08
CA PRO A 105 0.67 -11.20 -21.38
C PRO A 105 0.11 -10.11 -22.28
N SER A 106 0.59 -8.86 -22.18
CA SER A 106 0.19 -7.78 -23.09
C SER A 106 0.62 -8.01 -24.55
N LEU A 107 1.71 -8.75 -24.78
CA LEU A 107 2.17 -9.05 -26.15
C LEU A 107 1.59 -10.35 -26.71
N ARG A 108 1.37 -11.36 -25.85
CA ARG A 108 0.98 -12.71 -26.28
C ARG A 108 -0.48 -13.05 -26.03
N HIS A 109 -1.25 -12.14 -25.43
CA HIS A 109 -2.66 -12.34 -25.02
C HIS A 109 -2.89 -13.64 -24.22
N CYS A 110 -1.84 -14.09 -23.53
CA CYS A 110 -1.81 -15.36 -22.81
C CYS A 110 -0.83 -15.30 -21.61
N TRP A 111 -1.02 -16.17 -20.62
CA TRP A 111 -0.15 -16.23 -19.44
C TRP A 111 0.86 -17.39 -19.55
N PRO A 112 2.15 -17.12 -19.78
CA PRO A 112 3.15 -18.17 -20.01
C PRO A 112 3.82 -18.67 -18.71
N TYR A 113 3.69 -17.96 -17.59
CA TYR A 113 4.44 -18.24 -16.35
C TYR A 113 3.92 -19.44 -15.53
N GLY A 114 2.96 -20.19 -16.06
CA GLY A 114 2.37 -21.33 -15.36
C GLY A 114 1.31 -20.97 -14.33
N GLU A 115 0.68 -22.01 -13.78
CA GLU A 115 -0.44 -21.92 -12.85
C GLU A 115 -0.03 -21.41 -11.46
N LEU A 116 1.14 -21.80 -10.98
CA LEU A 116 1.65 -21.41 -9.65
C LEU A 116 1.91 -19.90 -9.57
N VAL A 117 2.57 -19.31 -10.57
CA VAL A 117 2.84 -17.86 -10.61
C VAL A 117 1.53 -17.07 -10.70
N CYS A 118 0.53 -17.58 -11.45
CA CYS A 118 -0.80 -16.95 -11.53
C CYS A 118 -1.53 -16.91 -10.18
N GLN A 119 -1.44 -17.98 -9.39
CA GLN A 119 -1.99 -18.06 -8.04
C GLN A 119 -1.31 -17.08 -7.09
N ILE A 120 0.03 -17.09 -7.05
CA ILE A 120 0.82 -16.19 -6.21
C ILE A 120 0.50 -14.73 -6.55
N GLN A 121 0.42 -14.41 -7.84
CA GLN A 121 0.05 -13.10 -8.34
C GLN A 121 -1.36 -12.66 -7.88
N ALA A 122 -2.35 -13.55 -7.98
CA ALA A 122 -3.72 -13.24 -7.57
C ALA A 122 -3.81 -13.00 -6.06
N LEU A 123 -3.06 -13.78 -5.28
CA LEU A 123 -2.95 -13.65 -3.84
C LEU A 123 -2.26 -12.33 -3.45
N LEU A 124 -1.06 -12.06 -3.98
CA LEU A 124 -0.29 -10.85 -3.69
C LEU A 124 -1.06 -9.58 -4.03
N ARG A 125 -1.74 -9.55 -5.18
CA ARG A 125 -2.60 -8.41 -5.56
C ARG A 125 -3.66 -8.10 -4.52
N GLY A 126 -4.37 -9.13 -4.05
CA GLY A 126 -5.40 -8.99 -3.03
C GLY A 126 -4.82 -8.52 -1.71
N ALA A 127 -3.76 -9.20 -1.25
CA ALA A 127 -3.13 -8.91 0.03
C ALA A 127 -2.52 -7.51 0.10
N ILE A 128 -1.80 -7.10 -0.95
CA ILE A 128 -1.18 -5.78 -1.01
C ILE A 128 -2.24 -4.68 -1.10
N SER A 129 -3.30 -4.86 -1.91
CA SER A 129 -4.41 -3.89 -1.96
C SER A 129 -5.04 -3.66 -0.59
N GLN A 130 -5.28 -4.75 0.16
CA GLN A 130 -5.81 -4.65 1.53
C GLN A 130 -4.84 -3.97 2.48
N GLN A 131 -3.56 -4.26 2.33
CA GLN A 131 -2.53 -3.64 3.14
C GLN A 131 -2.48 -2.13 2.91
N SER A 132 -2.60 -1.65 1.66
CA SER A 132 -2.65 -0.22 1.35
C SER A 132 -3.87 0.44 1.97
N ALA A 133 -5.05 -0.19 1.88
CA ALA A 133 -6.28 0.31 2.50
C ALA A 133 -6.12 0.50 4.02
N VAL A 134 -5.57 -0.49 4.72
CA VAL A 134 -5.36 -0.41 6.17
C VAL A 134 -4.29 0.61 6.55
N ILE A 135 -3.21 0.73 5.77
CA ILE A 135 -2.20 1.78 6.00
C ILE A 135 -2.84 3.17 5.86
N LEU A 136 -3.69 3.39 4.85
CA LEU A 136 -4.41 4.65 4.67
C LEU A 136 -5.37 4.95 5.83
N ILE A 137 -6.07 3.94 6.35
CA ILE A 137 -6.90 4.09 7.56
C ILE A 137 -6.03 4.48 8.75
N CYS A 138 -4.89 3.82 8.96
CA CYS A 138 -3.96 4.16 10.04
C CYS A 138 -3.43 5.58 9.91
N MET A 139 -3.15 6.05 8.70
CA MET A 139 -2.75 7.43 8.43
C MET A 139 -3.87 8.41 8.76
N ALA A 140 -5.12 8.11 8.38
CA ALA A 140 -6.27 8.96 8.69
C ALA A 140 -6.53 9.02 10.21
N MET A 141 -6.42 7.88 10.91
CA MET A 141 -6.55 7.78 12.36
C MET A 141 -5.43 8.53 13.10
N ASP A 142 -4.18 8.42 12.64
CA ASP A 142 -3.05 9.16 13.21
C ASP A 142 -3.29 10.68 13.12
N ARG A 143 -3.75 11.16 11.95
CA ARG A 143 -4.12 12.57 11.76
C ARG A 143 -5.29 12.98 12.65
N TYR A 144 -6.32 12.15 12.74
CA TYR A 144 -7.48 12.39 13.60
C TYR A 144 -7.06 12.55 15.07
N LEU A 145 -6.24 11.64 15.60
CA LEU A 145 -5.76 11.67 16.98
C LEU A 145 -4.87 12.88 17.25
N CYS A 146 -3.97 13.22 16.33
CA CYS A 146 -3.10 14.38 16.43
C CYS A 146 -3.91 15.69 16.47
N MET A 147 -5.00 15.78 15.69
CA MET A 147 -5.82 16.98 15.62
C MET A 147 -6.77 17.13 16.81
N LEU A 148 -7.53 16.09 17.17
CA LEU A 148 -8.59 16.19 18.18
C LEU A 148 -8.10 15.93 19.61
N HIS A 149 -7.04 15.14 19.80
CA HIS A 149 -6.60 14.71 21.12
C HIS A 149 -5.07 14.85 21.31
N PRO A 150 -4.50 16.06 21.19
CA PRO A 150 -3.05 16.29 21.28
C PRO A 150 -2.45 15.78 22.61
N ALA A 151 -3.16 15.96 23.74
CA ALA A 151 -2.71 15.48 25.05
C ALA A 151 -2.61 13.95 25.13
N ARG A 152 -3.54 13.22 24.48
CA ARG A 152 -3.49 11.74 24.42
C ARG A 152 -2.46 11.27 23.39
N TYR A 153 -2.30 11.99 22.29
CA TYR A 153 -1.29 11.69 21.26
C TYR A 153 0.14 11.72 21.83
N HIS A 154 0.46 12.71 22.68
CA HIS A 154 1.77 12.82 23.30
C HIS A 154 2.01 11.78 24.41
N LYS A 155 0.96 11.38 25.14
CA LYS A 155 1.06 10.41 26.25
C LYS A 155 1.02 8.95 25.76
N HIS A 156 0.31 8.66 24.69
CA HIS A 156 0.11 7.32 24.15
C HIS A 156 0.67 7.27 22.72
N SER A 157 1.99 7.01 22.62
CA SER A 157 2.63 6.85 21.32
C SER A 157 2.06 5.62 20.61
N SER A 158 1.12 5.85 19.68
CA SER A 158 0.38 4.85 18.89
C SER A 158 1.26 3.93 18.02
N LYS A 159 2.59 4.06 18.08
CA LYS A 159 3.53 3.35 17.22
C LYS A 159 3.45 1.84 17.36
N LYS A 160 3.43 1.33 18.59
CA LYS A 160 3.35 -0.12 18.83
C LYS A 160 2.02 -0.69 18.33
N GLY A 161 0.92 0.04 18.55
CA GLY A 161 -0.41 -0.35 18.08
C GLY A 161 -0.52 -0.39 16.56
N CYS A 162 -0.09 0.67 15.86
CA CYS A 162 -0.13 0.69 14.40
C CYS A 162 0.76 -0.37 13.76
N VAL A 163 1.96 -0.61 14.31
CA VAL A 163 2.84 -1.69 13.84
C VAL A 163 2.14 -3.05 13.99
N ALA A 164 1.54 -3.31 15.16
CA ALA A 164 0.80 -4.54 15.41
C ALA A 164 -0.40 -4.70 14.46
N ILE A 165 -1.18 -3.64 14.22
CA ILE A 165 -2.31 -3.66 13.28
C ILE A 165 -1.80 -3.99 11.87
N ILE A 166 -0.78 -3.29 11.39
CA ILE A 166 -0.18 -3.50 10.06
C ILE A 166 0.31 -4.94 9.91
N SER A 167 1.02 -5.49 10.91
CA SER A 167 1.54 -6.87 10.84
C SER A 167 0.42 -7.91 10.89
N MET A 168 -0.58 -7.71 11.76
CA MET A 168 -1.72 -8.62 11.89
C MET A 168 -2.58 -8.63 10.63
N THR A 169 -2.87 -7.45 10.06
CA THR A 169 -3.60 -7.32 8.81
C THR A 169 -2.86 -8.01 7.67
N TRP A 170 -1.54 -7.91 7.61
CA TRP A 170 -0.76 -8.55 6.56
C TRP A 170 -0.92 -10.09 6.60
N ILE A 171 -0.75 -10.69 7.78
CA ILE A 171 -0.93 -12.14 7.99
C ILE A 171 -2.38 -12.56 7.68
N MET A 172 -3.36 -11.80 8.17
CA MET A 172 -4.78 -12.07 7.93
C MET A 172 -5.15 -11.98 6.44
N SER A 173 -4.61 -10.98 5.73
CA SER A 173 -4.85 -10.79 4.30
C SER A 173 -4.23 -11.94 3.50
N MET A 174 -2.98 -12.28 3.77
CA MET A 174 -2.31 -13.42 3.15
C MET A 174 -3.09 -14.71 3.38
N THR A 175 -3.57 -14.94 4.60
CA THR A 175 -4.37 -16.12 4.95
C THR A 175 -5.71 -16.14 4.22
N LEU A 176 -6.46 -15.04 4.23
CA LEU A 176 -7.75 -14.92 3.55
C LEU A 176 -7.63 -15.16 2.04
N PHE A 177 -6.69 -14.48 1.38
CA PHE A 177 -6.49 -14.63 -0.05
C PHE A 177 -5.90 -16.00 -0.41
N SER A 178 -5.11 -16.62 0.48
CA SER A 178 -4.68 -18.01 0.33
C SER A 178 -5.86 -18.97 0.33
N ILE A 179 -6.77 -18.85 1.31
CA ILE A 179 -7.99 -19.68 1.39
C ILE A 179 -8.87 -19.49 0.15
N LEU A 180 -8.92 -18.28 -0.40
CA LEU A 180 -9.72 -17.99 -1.59
C LEU A 180 -9.09 -18.56 -2.88
N VAL A 181 -7.77 -18.45 -3.04
CA VAL A 181 -7.06 -18.71 -4.31
C VAL A 181 -6.50 -20.14 -4.42
N LEU A 182 -6.02 -20.73 -3.33
CA LEU A 182 -5.36 -22.03 -3.32
C LEU A 182 -6.29 -23.23 -3.65
N PRO A 183 -7.58 -23.25 -3.25
CA PRO A 183 -8.48 -24.33 -3.65
C PRO A 183 -8.56 -24.46 -5.17
N ARG A 184 -8.67 -25.71 -5.67
CA ARG A 184 -8.70 -26.00 -7.11
C ARG A 184 -9.79 -25.18 -7.80
N GLY A 185 -9.35 -24.17 -8.58
CA GLY A 185 -10.23 -23.28 -9.35
C GLY A 185 -10.58 -21.95 -8.69
N GLY A 186 -9.90 -21.56 -7.61
CA GLY A 186 -10.03 -20.24 -6.96
C GLY A 186 -9.41 -19.06 -7.73
N TYR A 187 -8.94 -19.27 -8.96
CA TYR A 187 -8.39 -18.22 -9.82
C TYR A 187 -8.72 -18.48 -11.29
N TYR A 188 -8.75 -17.42 -12.10
CA TYR A 188 -8.89 -17.50 -13.55
C TYR A 188 -7.97 -16.50 -14.26
N PHE A 189 -7.64 -16.82 -15.52
CA PHE A 189 -6.92 -15.91 -16.39
C PHE A 189 -7.92 -15.02 -17.14
N ASN A 190 -7.75 -13.71 -17.01
CA ASN A 190 -8.54 -12.72 -17.73
C ASN A 190 -7.72 -12.15 -18.91
N PRO A 191 -8.01 -12.55 -20.16
CA PRO A 191 -7.26 -12.07 -21.33
C PRO A 191 -7.52 -10.60 -21.67
N THR A 192 -8.62 -10.01 -21.20
CA THR A 192 -8.95 -8.59 -21.45
C THR A 192 -8.46 -7.67 -20.33
N GLY A 193 -8.00 -8.23 -19.21
CA GLY A 193 -7.44 -7.45 -18.11
C GLY A 193 -5.99 -7.04 -18.41
N MET A 194 -5.62 -5.81 -18.02
CA MET A 194 -4.21 -5.39 -18.00
C MET A 194 -3.37 -6.25 -17.05
N VAL A 195 -4.02 -6.92 -16.09
CA VAL A 195 -3.38 -7.86 -15.19
C VAL A 195 -4.05 -9.23 -15.33
N ALA A 196 -3.24 -10.20 -15.72
CA ALA A 196 -3.67 -11.47 -16.28
C ALA A 196 -4.45 -12.41 -15.34
N CYS A 197 -4.29 -12.32 -14.02
CA CYS A 197 -4.82 -13.34 -13.09
C CYS A 197 -5.75 -12.73 -12.04
N GLU A 198 -6.94 -13.30 -11.84
CA GLU A 198 -7.92 -12.80 -10.88
C GLU A 198 -8.47 -13.94 -10.00
N PRO A 199 -8.85 -13.67 -8.73
CA PRO A 199 -9.56 -14.61 -7.90
C PRO A 199 -10.91 -14.99 -8.54
N PHE A 200 -11.25 -16.28 -8.53
CA PHE A 200 -12.49 -16.79 -9.10
C PHE A 200 -13.63 -16.73 -8.08
N TYR A 201 -14.70 -16.05 -8.45
CA TYR A 201 -15.94 -16.01 -7.69
C TYR A 201 -17.02 -16.79 -8.45
N SER A 202 -17.66 -17.75 -7.77
CA SER A 202 -18.66 -18.64 -8.41
C SER A 202 -19.92 -17.90 -8.85
N ARG A 203 -20.27 -16.79 -8.20
CA ARG A 203 -21.40 -15.92 -8.52
C ARG A 203 -20.96 -14.47 -8.51
N ALA A 204 -21.51 -13.67 -9.41
CA ALA A 204 -21.28 -12.23 -9.44
C ALA A 204 -21.70 -11.56 -8.12
N SER A 205 -22.76 -12.05 -7.47
CA SER A 205 -23.21 -11.57 -6.16
C SER A 205 -22.16 -11.75 -5.07
N ILE A 206 -21.42 -12.86 -5.05
CA ILE A 206 -20.35 -13.11 -4.08
C ILE A 206 -19.18 -12.16 -4.34
N ARG A 207 -18.84 -11.91 -5.61
CA ARG A 207 -17.81 -10.92 -5.98
C ARG A 207 -18.19 -9.51 -5.50
N ILE A 208 -19.43 -9.10 -5.73
CA ILE A 208 -19.94 -7.80 -5.30
C ILE A 208 -19.96 -7.72 -3.77
N LEU A 209 -20.47 -8.74 -3.09
CA LEU A 209 -20.52 -8.78 -1.63
C LEU A 209 -19.12 -8.73 -1.01
N ALA A 210 -18.15 -9.47 -1.54
CA ALA A 210 -16.76 -9.43 -1.10
C ALA A 210 -16.13 -8.04 -1.33
N ALA A 211 -16.38 -7.43 -2.50
CA ALA A 211 -15.92 -6.08 -2.79
C ALA A 211 -16.55 -5.05 -1.85
N CYS A 212 -17.87 -5.09 -1.65
CA CYS A 212 -18.58 -4.21 -0.73
C CYS A 212 -18.07 -4.38 0.71
N GLY A 213 -17.97 -5.62 1.19
CA GLY A 213 -17.50 -5.92 2.55
C GLY A 213 -16.06 -5.46 2.82
N PHE A 214 -15.26 -5.28 1.78
CA PHE A 214 -13.89 -4.80 1.87
C PHE A 214 -13.78 -3.27 1.75
N TYR A 215 -14.39 -2.70 0.70
CA TYR A 215 -14.27 -1.29 0.40
C TYR A 215 -15.18 -0.42 1.26
N PHE A 216 -16.40 -0.86 1.56
CA PHE A 216 -17.37 -0.08 2.35
C PHE A 216 -16.84 0.28 3.75
N PRO A 217 -16.37 -0.66 4.59
CA PRO A 217 -15.84 -0.28 5.90
C PRO A 217 -14.61 0.64 5.78
N THR A 218 -13.73 0.37 4.81
CA THR A 218 -12.55 1.19 4.55
C THR A 218 -12.93 2.63 4.20
N THR A 219 -13.86 2.82 3.26
CA THR A 219 -14.29 4.15 2.83
C THR A 219 -15.07 4.88 3.91
N MET A 220 -15.93 4.19 4.67
CA MET A 220 -16.65 4.80 5.80
C MET A 220 -15.69 5.33 6.87
N ILE A 221 -14.68 4.54 7.25
CA ILE A 221 -13.69 4.97 8.25
C ILE A 221 -12.88 6.16 7.72
N LEU A 222 -12.40 6.11 6.48
CA LEU A 222 -11.65 7.21 5.87
C LEU A 222 -12.51 8.50 5.82
N MET A 223 -13.76 8.39 5.37
CA MET A 223 -14.67 9.53 5.28
C MET A 223 -14.94 10.12 6.67
N TYR A 224 -15.14 9.29 7.70
CA TYR A 224 -15.31 9.74 9.07
C TYR A 224 -14.06 10.48 9.58
N CYS A 225 -12.88 9.88 9.49
CA CYS A 225 -11.65 10.47 9.99
C CYS A 225 -11.30 11.80 9.30
N TYR A 226 -11.32 11.82 7.96
CA TYR A 226 -11.02 13.03 7.20
C TYR A 226 -12.13 14.08 7.32
N GLY A 227 -13.39 13.67 7.37
CA GLY A 227 -14.53 14.56 7.59
C GLY A 227 -14.47 15.26 8.95
N SER A 228 -14.20 14.51 10.03
CA SER A 228 -14.03 15.09 11.36
C SER A 228 -12.82 16.01 11.44
N ALA A 229 -11.68 15.63 10.83
CA ALA A 229 -10.50 16.48 10.75
C ALA A 229 -10.79 17.82 10.04
N PHE A 230 -11.47 17.76 8.89
CA PHE A 230 -11.88 18.95 8.14
C PHE A 230 -12.85 19.84 8.92
N HIS A 231 -13.86 19.24 9.55
CA HIS A 231 -14.85 19.97 10.35
C HIS A 231 -14.19 20.71 11.52
N VAL A 232 -13.31 20.04 12.25
CA VAL A 232 -12.56 20.66 13.36
C VAL A 232 -11.69 21.81 12.85
N ASN A 233 -11.00 21.63 11.72
CA ASN A 233 -10.21 22.71 11.14
C ASN A 233 -11.07 23.92 10.75
N LYS A 234 -12.25 23.69 10.16
CA LYS A 234 -13.21 24.75 9.83
C LYS A 234 -13.73 25.48 11.07
N LEU A 235 -14.00 24.76 12.16
CA LEU A 235 -14.40 25.38 13.43
C LEU A 235 -13.28 26.25 14.00
N ARG A 236 -12.02 25.80 13.95
CA ARG A 236 -10.86 26.59 14.40
C ARG A 236 -10.72 27.87 13.60
N LEU A 237 -10.84 27.80 12.27
CA LEU A 237 -10.78 28.99 11.41
C LEU A 237 -11.94 29.97 11.66
N ARG A 238 -13.15 29.47 11.90
CA ARG A 238 -14.30 30.33 12.27
C ARG A 238 -14.10 31.02 13.62
N ASN A 239 -13.59 30.30 14.61
CA ASN A 239 -13.30 30.87 15.92
C ASN A 239 -12.13 31.87 15.85
N ALA A 240 -11.13 31.63 15.01
CA ALA A 240 -10.04 32.58 14.75
C ALA A 240 -10.54 33.85 14.04
N GLY A 241 -11.46 33.72 13.08
CA GLY A 241 -12.07 34.85 12.35
C GLY A 241 -13.14 35.63 13.13
N GLY A 242 -13.77 35.01 14.13
CA GLY A 242 -14.74 35.67 15.03
C GLY A 242 -14.11 36.38 16.23
N ASN A 243 -12.80 36.26 16.42
CA ASN A 243 -12.09 36.70 17.61
C ASN A 243 -11.30 38.01 17.44
N THR A 244 -11.64 38.85 16.46
CA THR A 244 -11.13 40.23 16.39
C THR A 244 -11.63 41.14 17.52
N ASN A 245 -12.42 40.63 18.49
CA ASN A 245 -12.83 41.39 19.68
C ASN A 245 -12.71 40.66 21.04
N GLY A 246 -11.92 39.59 21.19
CA GLY A 246 -11.43 39.20 22.52
C GLY A 246 -11.39 37.70 22.82
N GLY A 247 -10.18 37.12 22.89
CA GLY A 247 -10.00 35.73 23.32
C GLY A 247 -8.76 35.02 22.79
N GLY A 248 -7.61 35.70 22.70
CA GLY A 248 -6.32 35.11 22.29
C GLY A 248 -5.66 34.26 23.39
N SER A 249 -6.37 33.32 24.01
CA SER A 249 -5.90 32.71 25.26
C SER A 249 -5.47 31.24 25.16
N THR A 250 -5.92 30.48 24.16
CA THR A 250 -5.74 29.01 24.17
C THR A 250 -4.63 28.51 23.23
N GLU A 251 -4.42 29.12 22.07
CA GLU A 251 -3.33 28.75 21.14
C GLU A 251 -1.96 29.26 21.60
N ALA A 252 -1.88 30.52 22.07
CA ALA A 252 -0.65 31.05 22.65
C ALA A 252 -0.20 30.27 23.90
N SER A 253 -1.14 29.66 24.64
CA SER A 253 -0.82 28.84 25.82
C SER A 253 -0.31 27.45 25.42
N MET A 254 -0.86 26.84 24.37
CA MET A 254 -0.45 25.52 23.90
C MET A 254 0.88 25.55 23.13
N GLU A 255 1.12 26.61 22.35
CA GLU A 255 2.39 26.82 21.64
C GLU A 255 3.53 27.17 22.61
N LYS A 256 3.31 28.09 23.56
CA LYS A 256 4.30 28.40 24.62
C LYS A 256 4.62 27.19 25.50
N LYS A 257 3.64 26.32 25.78
CA LYS A 257 3.87 25.08 26.54
C LYS A 257 4.70 24.07 25.74
N ASN A 258 4.44 23.93 24.45
CA ASN A 258 5.22 23.05 23.57
C ASN A 258 6.66 23.55 23.34
N GLU A 259 6.87 24.87 23.28
CA GLU A 259 8.20 25.48 23.22
C GLU A 259 8.98 25.29 24.53
N ALA A 260 8.33 25.49 25.68
CA ALA A 260 8.94 25.27 26.99
C ALA A 260 9.32 23.79 27.21
N GLU A 261 8.47 22.85 26.79
CA GLU A 261 8.77 21.42 26.85
C GLU A 261 9.90 21.00 25.90
N ARG A 262 9.98 21.58 24.68
CA ARG A 262 11.11 21.38 23.77
C ARG A 262 12.42 21.90 24.35
N GLY A 263 12.40 23.10 24.95
CA GLY A 263 13.57 23.69 25.60
C GLY A 263 14.06 22.86 26.77
N ASN A 264 13.16 22.35 27.61
CA ASN A 264 13.54 21.52 28.76
C ASN A 264 14.10 20.16 28.32
N LYS A 265 13.53 19.55 27.28
CA LYS A 265 14.01 18.28 26.75
C LYS A 265 15.40 18.42 26.12
N ALA A 266 15.67 19.50 25.39
CA ALA A 266 16.98 19.82 24.83
C ALA A 266 18.04 20.01 25.93
N LYS A 267 17.69 20.71 27.02
CA LYS A 267 18.57 20.90 28.19
C LYS A 267 18.90 19.59 28.91
N LEU A 268 17.93 18.67 29.05
CA LEU A 268 18.18 17.35 29.64
C LEU A 268 19.11 16.50 28.77
N THR A 269 18.94 16.51 27.44
CA THR A 269 19.86 15.79 26.54
C THR A 269 21.27 16.37 26.57
N ALA A 270 21.41 17.70 26.58
CA ALA A 270 22.73 18.33 26.67
C ALA A 270 23.42 18.05 28.01
N LYS A 271 22.66 18.01 29.12
CA LYS A 271 23.20 17.66 30.43
C LYS A 271 23.68 16.21 30.50
N ALA A 272 22.91 15.26 29.95
CA ALA A 272 23.29 13.86 29.88
C ALA A 272 24.52 13.61 29.00
N GLU A 273 24.68 14.40 27.93
CA GLU A 273 25.83 14.30 27.03
C GLU A 273 27.12 14.82 27.69
N VAL A 274 27.03 15.84 28.54
CA VAL A 274 28.16 16.36 29.35
C VAL A 274 28.53 15.41 30.49
N GLU A 275 27.56 14.78 31.14
CA GLU A 275 27.78 13.81 32.22
C GLU A 275 28.50 12.56 31.70
N LEU A 276 28.12 12.06 30.52
CA LEU A 276 28.82 10.95 29.84
C LEU A 276 30.26 11.28 29.41
N VAL A 277 30.57 12.55 29.14
CA VAL A 277 31.93 12.97 28.80
C VAL A 277 32.80 13.11 30.06
N ASN A 278 32.25 13.58 31.17
CA ASN A 278 32.99 13.68 32.44
C ASN A 278 33.25 12.31 33.09
N ASP A 279 32.32 11.36 32.98
CA ASP A 279 32.51 9.99 33.48
C ASP A 279 33.52 9.19 32.65
N GLY A 280 33.80 9.61 31.41
CA GLY A 280 34.87 9.03 30.57
C GLY A 280 36.28 9.52 30.90
N VAL A 281 36.43 10.59 31.70
CA VAL A 281 37.73 11.19 32.06
C VAL A 281 38.28 10.66 33.40
N ASN A 282 37.41 10.14 34.28
CA ASN A 282 37.80 9.51 35.54
C ASN A 282 37.69 7.98 35.48
N GLY A 283 38.41 7.36 34.54
CA GLY A 283 38.67 5.92 34.59
C GLY A 283 39.64 5.61 35.75
N PRO A 284 39.46 4.50 36.48
CA PRO A 284 40.28 4.17 37.64
C PRO A 284 41.73 3.90 37.23
N GLU A 285 42.68 4.44 38.01
CA GLU A 285 44.08 3.98 38.07
C GLU A 285 44.18 2.48 38.36
#